data_AF-A0A955ZN54-F1
#
_entry.id   AF-A0A955ZN54-F1
#
_cell.length_a   1.000
_cell.length_b   1.000
_cell.length_c   1.000
_cell.angle_alpha   90.00
_cell.angle_beta   90.00
_cell.angle_gamma   90.00
#
_symmetry.space_group_name_H-M   'P 1'
#
loop_
_entity.id
_entity.type
_entity.pdbx_description
1 polymer ?
#
loop_
_entity_poly.entity_id
_entity_poly.type
_entity_poly.pdbx_seq_one_letter_code
_entity_poly.pdbx_strand_id
1 'polypeptide(L)'
;VAVAQHYGFTGIEAVDVASEIGDIVAEKYADVEVNPYTHGDTERVLLDGRAAILHSDHDYDVIQMVHANLHSSAGQVSNAWSPALLETEEAFELYLSKLTPDGTLSFGRGPKTKYLVHACVAAMEALGIEHPEGKIVWVQGPASVFLAKTRDWTPEEVARIAELIKARKGQYIYYDPTKPDHGKWKGALKTALLTDDRPYLESGHDAWISLGEALAHFVGLGAEEVQAATIVYHALVLQALYTVVIGGICVIVPMFLRGRELAGIRGVAPGLLYVACLGYGYLAVETVLLHQLVLFVGHPTYAITVVILAMLLFSGIGSMLVERIPEASHARALTLALIAVVVLGAIQGFVVPPILSATALGLPIAVRAGIVVLVLAPLGLVMGLPFPLAMRLLRPEAAGLVPWAWAVNGWLSVTASMGTVILSRIAGYHVAFVVALLAYVAAALLAPSIPRIGRTTAES
;
A
#
# COMPACT_ATOMS: atom_id res chain seq x y z
N VAL A 1 12.28 21.11 15.33
CA VAL A 1 13.07 22.32 15.00
C VAL A 1 13.36 23.21 16.22
N ALA A 2 12.40 23.97 16.77
CA ALA A 2 12.70 24.93 17.86
C ALA A 2 13.44 24.34 19.07
N VAL A 3 13.10 23.11 19.48
CA VAL A 3 13.83 22.39 20.54
C VAL A 3 15.28 22.13 20.15
N ALA A 4 15.54 21.70 18.91
CA ALA A 4 16.90 21.46 18.42
C ALA A 4 17.71 22.77 18.37
N GLN A 5 17.11 23.85 17.88
CA GLN A 5 17.74 25.18 17.88
C GLN A 5 18.09 25.66 19.30
N HIS A 6 17.18 25.46 20.27
CA HIS A 6 17.43 25.82 21.67
C HIS A 6 18.64 25.07 22.27
N TYR A 7 18.86 23.81 21.87
CA TYR A 7 20.02 23.02 22.28
C TYR A 7 21.26 23.25 21.41
N GLY A 8 21.23 24.22 20.49
CA GLY A 8 22.39 24.64 19.70
C GLY A 8 22.67 23.80 18.46
N PHE A 9 21.73 22.96 18.01
CA PHE A 9 21.87 22.25 16.74
C PHE A 9 21.76 23.23 15.56
N THR A 10 22.62 23.04 14.56
CA THR A 10 22.66 23.78 13.28
C THR A 10 22.47 22.82 12.11
N GLY A 11 22.20 23.31 10.89
CA GLY A 11 21.93 22.46 9.73
C GLY A 11 20.66 21.61 9.90
N ILE A 12 19.57 22.22 10.34
CA ILE A 12 18.33 21.49 10.63
C ILE A 12 17.50 21.35 9.36
N GLU A 13 17.15 20.13 8.97
CA GLU A 13 16.16 19.90 7.92
C GLU A 13 14.76 19.73 8.50
N ALA A 14 13.85 20.64 8.15
CA ALA A 14 12.44 20.57 8.50
C ALA A 14 11.66 19.95 7.34
N VAL A 15 11.45 18.62 7.42
CA VAL A 15 10.78 17.84 6.37
C VAL A 15 9.27 17.80 6.62
N ASP A 16 8.48 18.21 5.62
CA ASP A 16 7.03 18.11 5.64
C ASP A 16 6.50 17.86 4.21
N VAL A 17 5.45 17.06 4.06
CA VAL A 17 4.76 16.84 2.78
C VAL A 17 3.69 17.90 2.52
N ALA A 18 3.14 18.50 3.58
CA ALA A 18 2.04 19.46 3.50
C ALA A 18 2.56 20.89 3.37
N SER A 19 2.88 21.31 2.14
CA SER A 19 3.35 22.67 1.81
C SER A 19 2.49 23.75 2.43
N GLU A 20 1.18 23.59 2.37
CA GLU A 20 0.19 24.59 2.73
C GLU A 20 0.20 24.87 4.24
N ILE A 21 0.40 23.83 5.07
CA ILE A 21 0.54 24.00 6.53
C ILE A 21 1.85 24.71 6.81
N GLY A 22 2.94 24.28 6.15
CA GLY A 22 4.24 24.90 6.27
C GLY A 22 4.22 26.38 5.89
N ASP A 23 3.54 26.74 4.80
CA ASP A 23 3.46 28.10 4.28
C ASP A 23 2.59 28.98 5.19
N ILE A 24 1.48 28.46 5.71
CA ILE A 24 0.68 29.18 6.72
C ILE A 24 1.53 29.48 7.96
N VAL A 25 2.30 28.50 8.45
CA VAL A 25 3.15 28.71 9.63
C VAL A 25 4.28 29.68 9.32
N ALA A 26 4.94 29.53 8.16
CA ALA A 26 6.04 30.37 7.74
C ALA A 26 5.60 31.82 7.50
N GLU A 27 4.48 32.05 6.81
CA GLU A 27 4.03 33.39 6.43
C GLU A 27 3.26 34.09 7.55
N LYS A 28 2.31 33.39 8.19
CA LYS A 28 1.41 34.02 9.18
C LYS A 28 2.07 34.23 10.54
N TYR A 29 3.06 33.41 10.87
CA TYR A 29 3.78 33.46 12.15
C TYR A 29 5.27 33.75 11.93
N ALA A 30 5.62 34.44 10.85
CA ALA A 30 7.01 34.73 10.47
C ALA A 30 7.82 35.39 11.59
N ASP A 31 7.18 36.26 12.39
CA ASP A 31 7.82 37.04 13.47
C ASP A 31 7.95 36.27 14.80
N VAL A 32 7.44 35.04 14.88
CA VAL A 32 7.51 34.22 16.09
C VAL A 32 8.92 33.64 16.20
N GLU A 33 9.67 34.01 17.23
CA GLU A 33 11.08 33.59 17.43
C GLU A 33 11.31 32.06 17.37
N VAL A 34 10.29 31.26 17.68
CA VAL A 34 10.33 29.79 17.63
C VAL A 34 9.77 29.20 16.32
N ASN A 35 9.59 30.01 15.27
CA ASN A 35 9.06 29.54 14.00
C ASN A 35 10.04 28.54 13.37
N PRO A 36 9.60 27.29 13.13
CA PRO A 36 10.48 26.23 12.63
C PRO A 36 10.89 26.43 11.16
N TYR A 37 10.35 27.42 10.46
CA TYR A 37 10.48 27.57 9.01
C TYR A 37 11.15 28.88 8.58
N THR A 38 11.21 29.90 9.45
CA THR A 38 11.72 31.24 9.10
C THR A 38 12.91 31.69 9.94
N HIS A 39 13.19 31.03 11.07
CA HIS A 39 14.28 31.40 11.97
C HIS A 39 15.30 30.28 12.13
N GLY A 40 16.56 30.67 12.34
CA GLY A 40 17.69 29.76 12.54
C GLY A 40 18.28 29.21 11.23
N ASP A 41 19.23 28.31 11.37
CA ASP A 41 19.84 27.56 10.27
C ASP A 41 18.99 26.32 9.98
N THR A 42 17.83 26.56 9.35
CA THR A 42 16.83 25.52 9.06
C THR A 42 16.42 25.55 7.60
N GLU A 43 16.56 24.41 6.93
CA GLU A 43 16.14 24.19 5.55
C GLU A 43 14.75 23.54 5.53
N ARG A 44 13.83 24.09 4.75
CA ARG A 44 12.51 23.50 4.52
C ARG A 44 12.62 22.49 3.39
N VAL A 45 12.32 21.22 3.67
CA VAL A 45 12.33 20.16 2.67
C VAL A 45 10.90 19.70 2.42
N LEU A 46 10.37 20.03 1.24
CA LEU A 46 9.00 19.67 0.84
C LEU A 46 8.98 18.29 0.17
N LEU A 47 9.23 17.25 0.95
CA LEU A 47 9.26 15.86 0.51
C LEU A 47 8.69 14.94 1.59
N ASP A 48 8.39 13.71 1.20
CA ASP A 48 8.15 12.63 2.17
C ASP A 48 9.41 12.38 3.02
N GLY A 49 9.22 12.08 4.31
CA GLY A 49 10.31 11.92 5.28
C GLY A 49 11.38 10.91 4.84
N ARG A 50 10.96 9.78 4.26
CA ARG A 50 11.89 8.75 3.79
C ARG A 50 12.57 9.17 2.50
N ALA A 51 11.84 9.83 1.61
CA ALA A 51 12.43 10.40 0.40
C ALA A 51 13.50 11.44 0.76
N ALA A 52 13.22 12.39 1.66
CA ALA A 52 14.19 13.41 2.07
C ALA A 52 15.52 12.81 2.56
N ILE A 53 15.46 11.86 3.51
CA ILE A 53 16.67 11.22 4.06
C ILE A 53 17.44 10.43 2.99
N LEU A 54 16.75 9.80 2.05
CA LEU A 54 17.40 9.07 0.96
C LEU A 54 18.24 9.96 0.06
N HIS A 55 17.83 11.22 -0.14
CA HIS A 55 18.52 12.17 -1.02
C HIS A 55 19.57 13.00 -0.28
N SER A 56 19.65 12.88 1.04
CA SER A 56 20.62 13.62 1.80
C SER A 56 22.03 13.09 1.54
N ASP A 57 22.96 13.99 1.24
CA ASP A 57 24.37 13.68 1.04
C ASP A 57 25.16 13.68 2.36
N HIS A 58 24.49 13.88 3.49
CA HIS A 58 25.12 13.92 4.81
C HIS A 58 24.48 12.94 5.80
N ASP A 59 25.25 12.59 6.82
CA ASP A 59 24.78 11.80 7.95
C ASP A 59 24.26 12.73 9.06
N TYR A 60 23.28 12.25 9.82
CA TYR A 60 22.59 13.02 10.85
C TYR A 60 23.01 12.60 12.26
N ASP A 61 23.19 13.57 13.14
CA ASP A 61 23.34 13.32 14.58
C ASP A 61 22.02 12.93 15.24
N VAL A 62 20.90 13.45 14.73
CA VAL A 62 19.56 13.14 15.22
C VAL A 62 18.60 13.06 14.05
N ILE A 63 17.94 11.91 13.90
CA ILE A 63 16.77 11.76 13.04
C ILE A 63 15.56 11.62 13.96
N GLN A 64 14.61 12.55 13.88
CA GLN A 64 13.44 12.56 14.76
C GLN A 64 12.15 12.56 13.97
N MET A 65 11.29 11.58 14.23
CA MET A 65 9.93 11.52 13.72
C MET A 65 8.96 11.17 14.84
N VAL A 66 8.25 12.19 15.35
CA VAL A 66 7.32 12.02 16.46
C VAL A 66 5.94 12.47 16.00
N HIS A 67 4.99 11.52 15.96
CA HIS A 67 3.61 11.78 15.56
C HIS A 67 3.44 12.41 14.17
N ALA A 68 4.09 11.85 13.14
CA ALA A 68 3.82 12.20 11.73
C ALA A 68 2.38 11.89 11.26
N ASN A 69 1.48 11.52 12.19
CA ASN A 69 0.12 11.08 11.94
C ASN A 69 -0.87 12.00 12.67
N LEU A 70 -1.96 12.40 12.00
CA LEU A 70 -3.02 13.15 12.66
C LEU A 70 -3.75 12.27 13.68
N HIS A 71 -3.77 12.70 14.95
CA HIS A 71 -4.47 12.03 16.04
C HIS A 71 -5.99 12.27 16.07
N SER A 72 -6.49 13.20 15.25
CA SER A 72 -7.93 13.46 15.11
C SER A 72 -8.67 12.18 14.69
N SER A 73 -9.97 12.07 14.99
CA SER A 73 -10.79 10.93 14.54
C SER A 73 -10.76 10.76 13.02
N ALA A 74 -10.86 11.85 12.27
CA ALA A 74 -10.71 11.85 10.82
C ALA A 74 -9.29 11.42 10.38
N GLY A 75 -8.26 11.87 11.08
CA GLY A 75 -6.87 11.47 10.85
C GLY A 75 -6.64 9.99 11.11
N GLN A 76 -7.19 9.44 12.19
CA GLN A 76 -7.08 8.00 12.49
C GLN A 76 -7.80 7.13 11.47
N VAL A 77 -8.95 7.57 10.95
CA VAL A 77 -9.62 6.89 9.82
C VAL A 77 -8.72 6.98 8.58
N SER A 78 -8.23 8.16 8.21
CA SER A 78 -7.31 8.33 7.06
C SER A 78 -6.06 7.44 7.17
N ASN A 79 -5.44 7.39 8.35
CA ASN A 79 -4.25 6.57 8.62
C ASN A 79 -4.51 5.07 8.55
N ALA A 80 -5.77 4.64 8.68
CA ALA A 80 -6.12 3.23 8.55
C ALA A 80 -6.29 2.77 7.10
N TRP A 81 -6.42 3.72 6.17
CA TRP A 81 -6.44 3.49 4.72
C TRP A 81 -5.08 3.78 4.08
N SER A 82 -4.25 4.62 4.70
CA SER A 82 -2.92 4.94 4.21
C SER A 82 -1.87 3.93 4.72
N PRO A 83 -1.01 3.40 3.84
CA PRO A 83 0.10 2.57 4.27
C PRO A 83 1.11 3.36 5.11
N ALA A 84 1.68 2.73 6.14
CA ALA A 84 2.67 3.32 7.04
C ALA A 84 4.12 3.16 6.52
N LEU A 85 4.41 3.68 5.33
CA LEU A 85 5.69 3.48 4.61
C LEU A 85 6.92 4.17 5.25
N LEU A 86 6.70 5.04 6.24
CA LEU A 86 7.76 5.71 7.01
C LEU A 86 8.26 4.88 8.20
N GLU A 87 7.58 3.76 8.49
CA GLU A 87 7.69 2.98 9.72
C GLU A 87 8.03 1.50 9.45
N THR A 88 8.44 1.17 8.22
CA THR A 88 8.81 -0.17 7.77
C THR A 88 10.25 -0.51 8.10
N GLU A 89 10.59 -1.79 8.06
CA GLU A 89 11.97 -2.29 8.17
C GLU A 89 12.91 -1.56 7.20
N GLU A 90 12.52 -1.45 5.94
CA GLU A 90 13.31 -0.80 4.89
C GLU A 90 13.44 0.71 5.09
N ALA A 91 12.47 1.33 5.78
CA ALA A 91 12.57 2.73 6.19
C ALA A 91 13.57 2.90 7.33
N PHE A 92 13.51 2.03 8.35
CA PHE A 92 14.46 2.07 9.46
C PHE A 92 15.89 1.72 9.02
N GLU A 93 16.06 0.82 8.06
CA GLU A 93 17.36 0.50 7.47
C GLU A 93 18.00 1.76 6.88
N LEU A 94 17.24 2.50 6.08
CA LEU A 94 17.68 3.78 5.54
C LEU A 94 18.04 4.78 6.65
N TYR A 95 17.16 4.96 7.64
CA TYR A 95 17.40 5.95 8.69
C TYR A 95 18.66 5.63 9.50
N LEU A 96 18.85 4.36 9.88
CA LEU A 96 20.02 3.91 10.63
C LEU A 96 21.30 4.04 9.81
N SER A 97 21.25 3.80 8.49
CA SER A 97 22.40 3.95 7.59
C SER A 97 22.86 5.40 7.40
N LYS A 98 21.99 6.36 7.70
CA LYS A 98 22.23 7.82 7.59
C LYS A 98 22.51 8.47 8.94
N LEU A 99 22.76 7.70 9.99
CA LEU A 99 23.20 8.24 11.27
C LEU A 99 24.72 8.33 11.35
N THR A 100 25.21 9.37 12.01
CA THR A 100 26.60 9.39 12.47
C THR A 100 26.85 8.24 13.46
N PRO A 101 28.10 7.82 13.73
CA PRO A 101 28.39 6.71 14.65
C PRO A 101 27.82 6.89 16.07
N ASP A 102 27.62 8.13 16.52
CA ASP A 102 26.99 8.48 17.79
C ASP A 102 25.55 8.98 17.65
N GLY A 103 25.04 9.02 16.42
CA GLY A 103 23.74 9.56 16.04
C GLY A 103 22.58 8.79 16.68
N THR A 104 21.46 9.48 16.91
CA THR A 104 20.29 8.91 17.60
C THR A 104 19.04 9.06 16.74
N LEU A 105 18.40 7.94 16.46
CA LEU A 105 17.06 7.87 15.91
C LEU A 105 16.03 8.02 17.02
N SER A 106 15.00 8.85 16.84
CA SER A 106 13.89 9.01 17.78
C SER A 106 12.55 8.90 17.06
N PHE A 107 11.81 7.83 17.32
CA PHE A 107 10.53 7.54 16.67
C PHE A 107 9.41 7.28 17.69
N GLY A 108 8.21 7.82 17.43
CA GLY A 108 7.07 7.66 18.32
C GLY A 108 5.71 7.70 17.63
N ARG A 109 4.86 6.73 17.98
CA ARG A 109 3.46 6.60 17.53
C ARG A 109 2.53 6.33 18.71
N GLY A 110 2.71 7.06 19.81
CA GLY A 110 1.91 6.93 21.02
C GLY A 110 1.81 5.48 21.52
N PRO A 111 0.62 4.96 21.87
CA PRO A 111 0.45 3.58 22.33
C PRO A 111 0.90 2.50 21.31
N LYS A 112 1.01 2.86 20.03
CA LYS A 112 1.42 1.95 18.94
C LYS A 112 2.94 1.95 18.70
N THR A 113 3.73 2.70 19.47
CA THR A 113 5.20 2.72 19.35
C THR A 113 5.84 1.34 19.46
N LYS A 114 5.22 0.44 20.23
CA LYS A 114 5.69 -0.95 20.38
C LYS A 114 5.77 -1.75 19.07
N TYR A 115 4.93 -1.42 18.08
CA TYR A 115 4.91 -2.09 16.77
C TYR A 115 6.08 -1.65 15.88
N LEU A 116 6.65 -0.47 16.16
CA LEU A 116 7.78 0.08 15.41
C LEU A 116 9.11 -0.53 15.82
N VAL A 117 9.22 -0.96 17.10
CA VAL A 117 10.45 -1.54 17.64
C VAL A 117 10.85 -2.79 16.86
N HIS A 118 9.89 -3.65 16.49
CA HIS A 118 10.19 -4.87 15.74
C HIS A 118 10.76 -4.55 14.34
N ALA A 119 10.18 -3.59 13.63
CA ALA A 119 10.70 -3.14 12.33
C ALA A 119 12.10 -2.53 12.43
N CYS A 120 12.37 -1.72 13.47
CA CYS A 120 13.70 -1.17 13.73
C CYS A 120 14.73 -2.26 14.06
N VAL A 121 14.32 -3.32 14.78
CA VAL A 121 15.20 -4.46 15.09
C VAL A 121 15.53 -5.27 13.85
N ALA A 122 14.53 -5.59 13.03
CA ALA A 122 14.75 -6.27 11.76
C ALA A 122 15.70 -5.47 10.84
N ALA A 123 15.54 -4.14 10.80
CA ALA A 123 16.45 -3.27 10.07
C ALA A 123 17.89 -3.30 10.60
N MET A 124 18.07 -3.33 11.92
CA MET A 124 19.39 -3.51 12.54
C MET A 124 20.01 -4.85 12.13
N GLU A 125 19.23 -5.93 12.17
CA GLU A 125 19.69 -7.26 11.75
C GLU A 125 20.07 -7.29 10.26
N ALA A 126 19.30 -6.64 9.39
CA ALA A 126 19.59 -6.50 7.96
C ALA A 126 20.90 -5.74 7.69
N LEU A 127 21.19 -4.71 8.50
CA LEU A 127 22.46 -3.97 8.47
C LEU A 127 23.65 -4.72 9.09
N GLY A 128 23.43 -5.92 9.64
CA GLY A 128 24.45 -6.69 10.34
C GLY A 128 24.81 -6.14 11.72
N ILE A 129 23.93 -5.34 12.33
CA ILE A 129 24.12 -4.80 13.67
C ILE A 129 23.77 -5.88 14.70
N GLU A 130 24.79 -6.39 15.39
CA GLU A 130 24.62 -7.40 16.43
C GLU A 130 24.04 -6.80 17.73
N HIS A 131 23.35 -7.63 18.50
CA HIS A 131 22.77 -7.26 19.81
C HIS A 131 21.88 -5.99 19.78
N PRO A 132 20.80 -5.97 18.98
CA PRO A 132 19.89 -4.83 18.88
C PRO A 132 19.24 -4.45 20.23
N GLU A 133 19.16 -5.40 21.18
CA GLU A 133 18.69 -5.16 22.54
C GLU A 133 19.50 -4.10 23.30
N GLY A 134 20.82 -3.99 23.03
CA GLY A 134 21.70 -2.99 23.65
C GLY A 134 21.56 -1.58 23.08
N LYS A 135 20.87 -1.47 21.93
CA LYS A 135 20.89 -0.29 21.05
C LYS A 135 19.59 0.52 21.10
N ILE A 136 18.58 0.02 21.82
CA ILE A 136 17.27 0.63 21.90
C ILE A 136 16.92 0.98 23.34
N VAL A 137 16.50 2.21 23.58
CA VAL A 137 15.85 2.66 24.82
C VAL A 137 14.41 3.00 24.50
N TRP A 138 13.45 2.54 25.31
CA TRP A 138 12.03 2.85 25.11
C TRP A 138 11.49 3.65 26.29
N VAL A 139 11.02 4.87 26.00
CA VAL A 139 10.33 5.74 26.95
C VAL A 139 8.81 5.68 26.70
N GLN A 140 8.06 5.30 27.72
CA GLN A 140 6.59 5.25 27.68
C GLN A 140 6.00 6.51 28.30
N GLY A 141 4.92 7.03 27.70
CA GLY A 141 4.15 8.15 28.22
C GLY A 141 3.08 8.62 27.25
N PRO A 142 2.53 9.83 27.42
CA PRO A 142 1.56 10.41 26.47
C PRO A 142 2.10 10.50 25.03
N ALA A 143 3.41 10.66 24.90
CA ALA A 143 4.16 10.65 23.65
C ALA A 143 5.23 9.56 23.72
N SER A 144 4.83 8.29 23.79
CA SER A 144 5.80 7.19 23.80
C SER A 144 6.72 7.25 22.59
N VAL A 145 8.01 7.06 22.84
CA VAL A 145 9.07 7.06 21.83
C VAL A 145 10.05 5.93 22.14
N PHE A 146 10.63 5.35 21.09
CA PHE A 146 11.88 4.63 21.24
C PHE A 146 13.03 5.46 20.68
N LEU A 147 14.20 5.29 21.26
CA LEU A 147 15.45 5.86 20.84
C LEU A 147 16.35 4.72 20.40
N ALA A 148 16.95 4.83 19.22
CA ALA A 148 17.85 3.82 18.68
C ALA A 148 19.19 4.45 18.26
N LYS A 149 20.27 3.69 18.45
CA LYS A 149 21.63 4.03 18.03
C LYS A 149 22.23 2.85 17.26
N THR A 150 23.31 3.06 16.52
CA THR A 150 24.08 1.98 15.88
C THR A 150 25.06 1.31 16.85
N ARG A 151 25.40 1.98 17.96
CA ARG A 151 26.16 1.45 19.10
C ARG A 151 25.31 1.25 20.36
N ASP A 152 25.86 0.55 21.33
CA ASP A 152 25.18 0.32 22.61
C ASP A 152 25.03 1.63 23.41
N TRP A 153 23.94 1.70 24.17
CA TRP A 153 23.68 2.78 25.13
C TRP A 153 24.52 2.61 26.39
N THR A 154 25.13 3.68 26.88
CA THR A 154 25.85 3.63 28.15
C THR A 154 24.93 3.85 29.35
N PRO A 155 25.28 3.32 30.55
CA PRO A 155 24.54 3.59 31.79
C PRO A 155 24.35 5.07 32.09
N GLU A 156 25.33 5.92 31.77
CA GLU A 156 25.29 7.37 31.97
C GLU A 156 24.27 8.04 31.05
N GLU A 157 24.20 7.61 29.78
CA GLU A 157 23.21 8.12 28.83
C GLU A 157 21.79 7.76 29.28
N VAL A 158 21.56 6.51 29.69
CA VAL A 158 20.25 6.07 30.21
C VAL A 158 19.90 6.80 31.50
N ALA A 159 20.86 7.02 32.41
CA ALA A 159 20.64 7.80 33.63
C ALA A 159 20.25 9.26 33.31
N ARG A 160 20.85 9.86 32.28
CA ARG A 160 20.47 11.21 31.82
C ARG A 160 19.06 11.26 31.26
N ILE A 161 18.64 10.24 30.49
CA ILE A 161 17.24 10.11 30.04
C ILE A 161 16.31 10.01 31.25
N ALA A 162 16.65 9.18 32.24
CA ALA A 162 15.86 8.99 33.45
C ALA A 162 15.67 10.31 34.22
N GLU A 163 16.73 11.10 34.40
CA GLU A 163 16.64 12.42 35.06
C GLU A 163 15.81 13.42 34.25
N LEU A 164 15.92 13.44 32.92
CA LEU A 164 15.12 14.34 32.07
C LEU A 164 13.60 14.06 32.15
N ILE A 165 13.21 12.78 32.24
CA ILE A 165 11.79 12.40 32.30
C ILE A 165 11.23 12.43 33.73
N LYS A 166 12.07 12.41 34.77
CA LYS A 166 11.66 12.43 36.18
C LYS A 166 10.78 13.63 36.54
N ALA A 167 11.04 14.79 35.93
CA ALA A 167 10.24 15.99 36.11
C ALA A 167 8.89 15.96 35.36
N ARG A 168 8.66 14.98 34.48
CA ARG A 168 7.49 14.88 33.61
C ARG A 168 6.54 13.80 34.11
N LYS A 169 5.39 14.20 34.65
CA LYS A 169 4.37 13.25 35.13
C LYS A 169 3.92 12.30 34.01
N GLY A 170 3.89 11.00 34.32
CA GLY A 170 3.40 9.96 33.42
C GLY A 170 4.41 9.47 32.38
N GLN A 171 5.69 9.85 32.48
CA GLN A 171 6.76 9.32 31.65
C GLN A 171 7.69 8.40 32.45
N TYR A 172 8.08 7.27 31.87
CA TYR A 172 9.02 6.33 32.47
C TYR A 172 9.75 5.52 31.40
N ILE A 173 10.96 5.04 31.73
CA ILE A 173 11.69 4.11 30.87
C ILE A 173 10.99 2.75 30.96
N TYR A 174 10.39 2.32 29.85
CA TYR A 174 9.72 1.02 29.75
C TYR A 174 10.74 -0.09 29.54
N TYR A 175 11.70 0.14 28.64
CA TYR A 175 12.80 -0.77 28.34
C TYR A 175 14.13 -0.04 28.49
N ASP A 176 15.00 -0.62 29.32
CA ASP A 176 16.32 -0.12 29.68
C ASP A 176 17.35 -1.17 29.23
N PRO A 177 18.16 -0.88 28.20
CA PRO A 177 19.10 -1.85 27.61
C PRO A 177 20.24 -2.20 28.57
N THR A 178 20.47 -1.40 29.62
CA THR A 178 21.57 -1.62 30.58
C THR A 178 21.18 -2.59 31.70
N LYS A 179 19.89 -3.00 31.75
CA LYS A 179 19.36 -3.91 32.76
C LYS A 179 18.95 -5.25 32.14
N PRO A 180 19.12 -6.36 32.89
CA PRO A 180 18.64 -7.67 32.43
C PRO A 180 17.10 -7.74 32.51
N ASP A 181 16.40 -7.29 31.45
CA ASP A 181 14.95 -7.46 31.28
C ASP A 181 14.61 -8.02 29.89
N HIS A 182 14.78 -9.34 29.74
CA HIS A 182 14.49 -10.04 28.49
C HIS A 182 12.98 -10.20 28.20
N GLY A 183 12.10 -9.97 29.18
CA GLY A 183 10.67 -10.21 29.05
C GLY A 183 9.98 -9.19 28.15
N LYS A 184 10.24 -7.90 28.40
CA LYS A 184 9.67 -6.81 27.61
C LYS A 184 10.21 -6.78 26.18
N TRP A 185 11.51 -7.07 26.02
CA TRP A 185 12.17 -7.19 24.73
C TRP A 185 11.50 -8.25 23.84
N LYS A 186 11.35 -9.48 24.35
CA LYS A 186 10.67 -10.57 23.63
C LYS A 186 9.21 -10.24 23.31
N GLY A 187 8.55 -9.42 24.12
CA GLY A 187 7.19 -8.96 23.84
C GLY A 187 7.12 -8.00 22.65
N ALA A 188 8.09 -7.10 22.51
CA ALA A 188 8.17 -6.17 21.38
C ALA A 188 8.37 -6.90 20.05
N LEU A 189 9.21 -7.94 20.03
CA LEU A 189 9.49 -8.77 18.85
C LEU A 189 8.37 -9.73 18.45
N LYS A 190 7.30 -9.85 19.24
CA LYS A 190 6.09 -10.62 18.88
C LYS A 190 5.06 -9.80 18.11
N THR A 191 5.30 -8.50 17.94
CA THR A 191 4.39 -7.62 17.19
C THR A 191 4.51 -7.89 15.69
N ALA A 192 3.58 -7.36 14.89
CA ALA A 192 3.67 -7.46 13.45
C ALA A 192 4.96 -6.79 12.95
N LEU A 193 5.69 -7.46 12.06
CA LEU A 193 6.77 -6.83 11.32
C LEU A 193 6.15 -5.96 10.21
N LEU A 194 6.52 -4.68 10.18
CA LEU A 194 6.12 -3.76 9.12
C LEU A 194 7.18 -3.80 8.04
N THR A 195 6.78 -4.11 6.82
CA THR A 195 7.64 -4.08 5.62
C THR A 195 6.99 -3.23 4.55
N ASP A 196 7.74 -2.86 3.52
CA ASP A 196 7.18 -2.15 2.36
C ASP A 196 6.11 -2.99 1.63
N ASP A 197 6.20 -4.32 1.73
CA ASP A 197 5.18 -5.25 1.23
C ASP A 197 3.90 -5.26 2.09
N ARG A 198 4.03 -5.08 3.40
CA ARG A 198 2.90 -5.06 4.34
C ARG A 198 3.04 -3.91 5.36
N PRO A 199 2.75 -2.67 4.95
CA PRO A 199 2.96 -1.48 5.78
C PRO A 199 1.78 -1.20 6.71
N TYR A 200 1.37 -2.21 7.50
CA TYR A 200 0.22 -2.13 8.40
C TYR A 200 0.61 -2.56 9.83
N LEU A 201 0.14 -1.80 10.83
CA LEU A 201 0.56 -1.96 12.24
C LEU A 201 0.06 -3.26 12.87
N GLU A 202 -1.14 -3.70 12.52
CA GLU A 202 -1.69 -4.95 13.00
C GLU A 202 -1.04 -6.16 12.31
N SER A 203 -1.07 -7.32 12.96
CA SER A 203 -0.63 -8.55 12.31
C SER A 203 -1.67 -9.05 11.31
N GLY A 204 -1.26 -9.90 10.37
CA GLY A 204 -2.19 -10.48 9.39
C GLY A 204 -3.29 -11.29 10.08
N HIS A 205 -2.92 -11.94 11.18
CA HIS A 205 -3.82 -12.67 12.05
C HIS A 205 -4.83 -11.74 12.75
N ASP A 206 -4.37 -10.62 13.32
CA ASP A 206 -5.27 -9.66 13.96
C ASP A 206 -6.23 -9.01 12.95
N ALA A 207 -5.75 -8.74 11.73
CA ALA A 207 -6.58 -8.23 10.64
C ALA A 207 -7.67 -9.25 10.25
N TRP A 208 -7.33 -10.54 10.19
CA TRP A 208 -8.28 -11.62 9.93
C TRP A 208 -9.33 -11.75 11.03
N ILE A 209 -8.91 -11.71 12.30
CA ILE A 209 -9.84 -11.72 13.45
C ILE A 209 -10.77 -10.51 13.39
N SER A 210 -10.22 -9.31 13.19
CA SER A 210 -11.00 -8.07 13.14
C SER A 210 -12.03 -8.07 12.01
N LEU A 211 -11.68 -8.69 10.86
CA LEU A 211 -12.61 -8.88 9.75
C LEU A 211 -13.75 -9.85 10.13
N GLY A 212 -13.42 -10.95 10.83
CA GLY A 212 -14.40 -11.92 11.33
C GLY A 212 -15.34 -11.32 12.36
N GLU A 213 -14.82 -10.52 13.30
CA GLU A 213 -15.62 -9.79 14.29
C GLU A 213 -16.54 -8.77 13.63
N ALA A 214 -16.03 -8.00 12.67
CA ALA A 214 -16.82 -7.04 11.91
C ALA A 214 -17.96 -7.71 11.13
N LEU A 215 -17.70 -8.89 10.53
CA LEU A 215 -18.72 -9.70 9.87
C LEU A 215 -19.75 -10.26 10.87
N ALA A 216 -19.30 -10.77 12.01
CA ALA A 216 -20.20 -11.28 13.05
C ALA A 216 -21.11 -10.16 13.57
N HIS A 217 -20.58 -8.97 13.81
CA HIS A 217 -21.36 -7.79 14.20
C HIS A 217 -22.39 -7.41 13.13
N PHE A 218 -21.99 -7.36 11.86
CA PHE A 218 -22.92 -7.06 10.76
C PHE A 218 -24.12 -8.05 10.71
N VAL A 219 -23.88 -9.33 10.97
CA VAL A 219 -24.91 -10.39 10.93
C VAL A 219 -25.71 -10.48 12.26
N GLY A 220 -25.42 -9.62 13.25
CA GLY A 220 -26.12 -9.61 14.55
C GLY A 220 -25.64 -10.69 15.52
N LEU A 221 -24.44 -11.23 15.32
CA LEU A 221 -23.78 -12.24 16.16
C LEU A 221 -22.60 -11.66 16.98
N GLY A 222 -22.28 -10.37 16.82
CA GLY A 222 -21.18 -9.69 17.50
C GLY A 222 -21.60 -8.94 18.77
N ALA A 223 -20.62 -8.58 19.61
CA ALA A 223 -20.84 -7.75 20.80
C ALA A 223 -21.32 -6.34 20.43
N GLU A 224 -22.22 -5.74 21.23
CA GLU A 224 -22.81 -4.41 20.95
C GLU A 224 -21.79 -3.26 20.94
N GLU A 225 -20.62 -3.44 21.56
CA GLU A 225 -19.62 -2.37 21.72
C GLU A 225 -18.49 -2.48 20.69
N VAL A 226 -18.55 -1.65 19.65
CA VAL A 226 -17.50 -1.56 18.61
C VAL A 226 -16.35 -0.70 19.14
N GLN A 227 -15.18 -1.31 19.37
CA GLN A 227 -13.97 -0.56 19.68
C GLN A 227 -13.54 0.33 18.50
N ALA A 228 -12.99 1.51 18.80
CA ALA A 228 -12.59 2.48 17.79
C ALA A 228 -11.63 1.93 16.72
N ALA A 229 -10.76 0.98 17.09
CA ALA A 229 -9.83 0.33 16.17
C ALA A 229 -10.54 -0.60 15.15
N THR A 230 -11.71 -1.13 15.49
CA THR A 230 -12.47 -2.06 14.66
C THR A 230 -13.38 -1.35 13.66
N ILE A 231 -13.62 -0.04 13.80
CA ILE A 231 -14.50 0.76 12.93
C ILE A 231 -14.09 0.64 11.45
N VAL A 232 -12.78 0.61 11.18
CA VAL A 232 -12.25 0.52 9.81
C VAL A 232 -12.60 -0.82 9.19
N TYR A 233 -12.50 -1.92 9.94
CA TYR A 233 -12.89 -3.24 9.47
C TYR A 233 -14.40 -3.37 9.27
N HIS A 234 -15.21 -2.73 10.12
CA HIS A 234 -16.65 -2.65 9.92
C HIS A 234 -17.00 -1.91 8.61
N ALA A 235 -16.34 -0.79 8.34
CA ALA A 235 -16.53 -0.07 7.09
C ALA A 235 -16.11 -0.91 5.87
N LEU A 236 -14.95 -1.58 5.95
CA LEU A 236 -14.45 -2.48 4.90
C LEU A 236 -15.41 -3.65 4.64
N VAL A 237 -15.87 -4.35 5.69
CA VAL A 237 -16.83 -5.46 5.56
C VAL A 237 -18.14 -4.96 4.98
N LEU A 238 -18.66 -3.83 5.47
CA LEU A 238 -19.90 -3.25 4.97
C LEU A 238 -19.80 -2.91 3.47
N GLN A 239 -18.70 -2.28 3.04
CA GLN A 239 -18.47 -1.93 1.64
C GLN A 239 -18.26 -3.18 0.77
N ALA A 240 -17.48 -4.15 1.24
CA ALA A 240 -17.27 -5.41 0.53
C ALA A 240 -18.59 -6.18 0.37
N LEU A 241 -19.39 -6.28 1.44
CA LEU A 241 -20.68 -6.95 1.37
C LEU A 241 -21.67 -6.17 0.49
N TYR A 242 -21.70 -4.85 0.60
CA TYR A 242 -22.54 -4.00 -0.26
C TYR A 242 -22.21 -4.23 -1.74
N THR A 243 -20.93 -4.21 -2.12
CA THR A 243 -20.51 -4.41 -3.52
C THR A 243 -20.78 -5.82 -4.03
N VAL A 244 -20.58 -6.86 -3.20
CA VAL A 244 -20.91 -8.25 -3.55
C VAL A 244 -22.42 -8.46 -3.66
N VAL A 245 -23.20 -8.02 -2.67
CA VAL A 245 -24.65 -8.28 -2.61
C VAL A 245 -25.40 -7.41 -3.60
N ILE A 246 -25.21 -6.09 -3.58
CA ILE A 246 -25.94 -5.18 -4.47
C ILE A 246 -25.48 -5.37 -5.91
N GLY A 247 -24.17 -5.50 -6.16
CA GLY A 247 -23.65 -5.82 -7.49
C GLY A 247 -24.17 -7.16 -7.99
N GLY A 248 -24.19 -8.18 -7.13
CA GLY A 248 -24.76 -9.49 -7.42
C GLY A 248 -26.24 -9.41 -7.76
N ILE A 249 -27.05 -8.70 -6.97
CA ILE A 249 -28.48 -8.48 -7.27
C ILE A 249 -28.64 -7.77 -8.62
N CYS A 250 -27.88 -6.71 -8.88
CA CYS A 250 -27.98 -5.93 -10.11
C CYS A 250 -27.57 -6.71 -11.37
N VAL A 251 -26.70 -7.71 -11.25
CA VAL A 251 -26.27 -8.55 -12.39
C VAL A 251 -27.13 -9.81 -12.50
N ILE A 252 -27.29 -10.54 -11.40
CA ILE A 252 -27.90 -11.88 -11.37
C ILE A 252 -29.42 -11.80 -11.54
N VAL A 253 -30.12 -10.85 -10.91
CA VAL A 253 -31.58 -10.77 -11.01
C VAL A 253 -32.03 -10.47 -12.45
N PRO A 254 -31.49 -9.45 -13.16
CA PRO A 254 -31.82 -9.26 -14.56
C PRO A 254 -31.44 -10.44 -15.43
N MET A 255 -30.34 -11.15 -15.12
CA MET A 255 -29.89 -12.33 -15.88
C MET A 255 -30.92 -13.45 -15.81
N PHE A 256 -31.49 -13.73 -14.65
CA PHE A 256 -32.56 -14.73 -14.53
C PHE A 256 -33.88 -14.29 -15.16
N LEU A 257 -34.23 -13.00 -15.07
CA LEU A 257 -35.50 -12.48 -15.58
C LEU A 257 -35.51 -12.28 -17.10
N ARG A 258 -34.38 -11.86 -17.68
CA ARG A 258 -34.28 -11.41 -19.08
C ARG A 258 -33.20 -12.14 -19.89
N GLY A 259 -32.40 -13.00 -19.28
CA GLY A 259 -31.36 -13.80 -19.96
C GLY A 259 -31.87 -14.93 -20.86
N ARG A 260 -33.13 -14.90 -21.32
CA ARG A 260 -33.69 -15.90 -22.24
C ARG A 260 -32.92 -15.97 -23.56
N GLU A 261 -32.24 -14.89 -23.94
CA GLU A 261 -31.34 -14.82 -25.11
C GLU A 261 -30.12 -15.76 -24.98
N LEU A 262 -29.73 -16.09 -23.74
CA LEU A 262 -28.65 -17.03 -23.45
C LEU A 262 -29.11 -18.49 -23.48
N ALA A 263 -30.42 -18.74 -23.55
CA ALA A 263 -30.96 -20.10 -23.54
C ALA A 263 -30.51 -20.88 -24.78
N GLY A 264 -29.98 -22.09 -24.56
CA GLY A 264 -29.48 -22.97 -25.62
C GLY A 264 -28.06 -22.65 -26.11
N ILE A 265 -27.41 -21.61 -25.58
CA ILE A 265 -25.99 -21.32 -25.86
C ILE A 265 -25.11 -22.14 -24.92
N ARG A 266 -24.25 -22.99 -25.47
CA ARG A 266 -23.24 -23.72 -24.68
C ARG A 266 -22.02 -22.84 -24.44
N GLY A 267 -21.38 -23.00 -23.28
CA GLY A 267 -20.15 -22.26 -22.94
C GLY A 267 -20.36 -20.86 -22.36
N VAL A 268 -21.58 -20.48 -21.99
CA VAL A 268 -21.86 -19.18 -21.33
C VAL A 268 -21.10 -19.04 -20.01
N ALA A 269 -21.12 -20.06 -19.15
CA ALA A 269 -20.44 -20.03 -17.86
C ALA A 269 -18.91 -19.78 -17.95
N PRO A 270 -18.13 -20.53 -18.76
CA PRO A 270 -16.71 -20.23 -18.91
C PRO A 270 -16.44 -18.87 -19.57
N GLY A 271 -17.33 -18.37 -20.44
CA GLY A 271 -17.25 -17.01 -20.98
C GLY A 271 -17.45 -15.92 -19.93
N LEU A 272 -18.46 -16.07 -19.06
CA LEU A 272 -18.70 -15.16 -17.94
C LEU A 272 -17.58 -15.22 -16.89
N LEU A 273 -17.07 -16.43 -16.61
CA LEU A 273 -15.94 -16.60 -15.69
C LEU A 273 -14.65 -15.98 -16.26
N TYR A 274 -14.42 -16.09 -17.56
CA TYR A 274 -13.30 -15.44 -18.23
C TYR A 274 -13.31 -13.91 -18.04
N VAL A 275 -14.45 -13.25 -18.30
CA VAL A 275 -14.55 -11.80 -18.14
C VAL A 275 -14.61 -11.35 -16.67
N ALA A 276 -15.09 -12.20 -15.77
CA ALA A 276 -14.97 -12.02 -14.32
C ALA A 276 -13.50 -12.00 -13.89
N CYS A 277 -12.70 -12.96 -14.37
CA CYS A 277 -11.26 -13.02 -14.13
C CYS A 277 -10.53 -11.79 -14.69
N LEU A 278 -10.90 -11.31 -15.88
CA LEU A 278 -10.33 -10.08 -16.44
C LEU A 278 -10.66 -8.85 -15.58
N GLY A 279 -11.93 -8.70 -15.18
CA GLY A 279 -12.38 -7.55 -14.38
C GLY A 279 -11.71 -7.52 -13.02
N TYR A 280 -11.66 -8.67 -12.34
CA TYR A 280 -10.95 -8.79 -11.08
C TYR A 280 -9.45 -8.55 -11.26
N GLY A 281 -8.82 -9.23 -12.21
CA GLY A 281 -7.39 -9.14 -12.44
C GLY A 281 -6.92 -7.74 -12.78
N TYR A 282 -7.65 -7.01 -13.64
CA TYR A 282 -7.29 -5.63 -14.00
C TYR A 282 -7.28 -4.71 -12.77
N LEU A 283 -8.40 -4.65 -12.05
CA LEU A 283 -8.52 -3.75 -10.91
C LEU A 283 -7.61 -4.18 -9.75
N ALA A 284 -7.38 -5.48 -9.55
CA ALA A 284 -6.46 -5.96 -8.51
C ALA A 284 -5.00 -5.60 -8.84
N VAL A 285 -4.54 -5.80 -10.08
CA VAL A 285 -3.19 -5.37 -10.52
C VAL A 285 -3.04 -3.86 -10.35
N GLU A 286 -4.01 -3.08 -10.82
CA GLU A 286 -3.97 -1.62 -10.71
C GLU A 286 -3.92 -1.15 -9.25
N THR A 287 -4.75 -1.72 -8.38
CA THR A 287 -4.81 -1.36 -6.95
C THR A 287 -3.49 -1.63 -6.23
N VAL A 288 -2.85 -2.77 -6.49
CA VAL A 288 -1.56 -3.09 -5.86
C VAL A 288 -0.43 -2.21 -6.40
N LEU A 289 -0.35 -2.02 -7.73
CA LEU A 289 0.67 -1.14 -8.32
C LEU A 289 0.53 0.29 -7.82
N LEU A 290 -0.71 0.76 -7.65
CA LEU A 290 -0.99 2.06 -7.05
C LEU A 290 -0.33 2.16 -5.67
N HIS A 291 -0.58 1.21 -4.76
CA HIS A 291 0.01 1.22 -3.41
C HIS A 291 1.54 1.12 -3.42
N GLN A 292 2.13 0.22 -4.22
CA GLN A 292 3.57 0.07 -4.31
C GLN A 292 4.25 1.33 -4.87
N LEU A 293 3.62 2.00 -5.83
CA LEU A 293 4.16 3.21 -6.46
C LEU A 293 3.89 4.50 -5.66
N VAL A 294 3.06 4.46 -4.59
CA VAL A 294 2.90 5.61 -3.68
C VAL A 294 4.25 6.05 -3.13
N LEU A 295 5.08 5.09 -2.68
CA LEU A 295 6.42 5.39 -2.16
C LEU A 295 7.26 6.11 -3.21
N PHE A 296 7.25 5.60 -4.44
CA PHE A 296 8.07 6.15 -5.51
C PHE A 296 7.62 7.56 -5.92
N VAL A 297 6.32 7.79 -6.09
CA VAL A 297 5.80 9.12 -6.48
C VAL A 297 5.92 10.11 -5.32
N GLY A 298 5.89 9.64 -4.07
CA GLY A 298 6.09 10.44 -2.86
C GLY A 298 4.82 11.08 -2.29
N HIS A 299 3.68 10.97 -2.98
CA HIS A 299 2.41 11.46 -2.47
C HIS A 299 1.22 10.61 -2.97
N PRO A 300 0.29 10.19 -2.09
CA PRO A 300 -0.85 9.35 -2.48
C PRO A 300 -1.71 9.95 -3.60
N THR A 301 -2.02 11.25 -3.54
CA THR A 301 -2.87 11.93 -4.54
C THR A 301 -2.25 11.90 -5.94
N TYR A 302 -0.93 12.13 -6.02
CA TYR A 302 -0.21 12.10 -7.30
C TYR A 302 -0.07 10.66 -7.80
N ALA A 303 0.22 9.69 -6.93
CA ALA A 303 0.32 8.29 -7.30
C ALA A 303 -0.99 7.77 -7.91
N ILE A 304 -2.13 8.03 -7.24
CA ILE A 304 -3.47 7.69 -7.75
C ILE A 304 -3.67 8.28 -9.15
N THR A 305 -3.40 9.58 -9.31
CA THR A 305 -3.62 10.28 -10.58
C THR A 305 -2.76 9.72 -11.71
N VAL A 306 -1.45 9.56 -11.48
CA VAL A 306 -0.50 9.13 -12.50
C VAL A 306 -0.71 7.66 -12.89
N VAL A 307 -0.94 6.78 -11.92
CA VAL A 307 -1.13 5.35 -12.17
C VAL A 307 -2.44 5.11 -12.95
N ILE A 308 -3.55 5.69 -12.49
CA ILE A 308 -4.84 5.57 -13.19
C ILE A 308 -4.75 6.16 -14.59
N LEU A 309 -4.17 7.36 -14.75
CA LEU A 309 -3.98 7.98 -16.05
C LEU A 309 -3.20 7.07 -17.01
N ALA A 310 -2.05 6.55 -16.56
CA ALA A 310 -1.20 5.69 -17.39
C ALA A 310 -1.93 4.41 -17.78
N MET A 311 -2.52 3.70 -16.80
CA MET A 311 -3.23 2.44 -17.02
C MET A 311 -4.40 2.62 -17.98
N LEU A 312 -5.23 3.65 -17.79
CA LEU A 312 -6.36 3.95 -18.69
C LEU A 312 -5.91 4.38 -20.09
N LEU A 313 -4.90 5.26 -20.20
CA LEU A 313 -4.39 5.73 -21.49
C LEU A 313 -3.85 4.57 -22.32
N PHE A 314 -2.96 3.77 -21.74
CA PHE A 314 -2.30 2.69 -22.46
C PHE A 314 -3.24 1.50 -22.69
N SER A 315 -4.15 1.18 -21.78
CA SER A 315 -5.17 0.16 -22.04
C SER A 315 -6.16 0.59 -23.13
N GLY A 316 -6.50 1.88 -23.19
CA GLY A 316 -7.28 2.46 -24.30
C GLY A 316 -6.57 2.29 -25.65
N ILE A 317 -5.28 2.64 -25.72
CA ILE A 317 -4.46 2.43 -26.92
C ILE A 317 -4.37 0.94 -27.28
N GLY A 318 -4.17 0.08 -26.28
CA GLY A 318 -4.16 -1.38 -26.45
C GLY A 318 -5.44 -1.90 -27.09
N SER A 319 -6.60 -1.45 -26.60
CA SER A 319 -7.91 -1.79 -27.17
C SER A 319 -8.04 -1.36 -28.64
N MET A 320 -7.58 -0.16 -28.99
CA MET A 320 -7.59 0.33 -30.37
C MET A 320 -6.69 -0.50 -31.30
N LEU A 321 -5.57 -1.04 -30.80
CA LEU A 321 -4.66 -1.87 -31.61
C LEU A 321 -5.32 -3.16 -32.09
N VAL A 322 -6.39 -3.63 -31.44
CA VAL A 322 -7.15 -4.80 -31.88
C VAL A 322 -7.73 -4.62 -33.29
N GLU A 323 -8.04 -3.39 -33.71
CA GLU A 323 -8.48 -3.08 -35.08
C GLU A 323 -7.43 -3.43 -36.14
N ARG A 324 -6.15 -3.38 -35.78
CA ARG A 324 -5.03 -3.64 -36.69
C ARG A 324 -4.64 -5.12 -36.73
N ILE A 325 -5.18 -5.96 -35.84
CA ILE A 325 -4.86 -7.38 -35.77
C ILE A 325 -5.77 -8.16 -36.73
N PRO A 326 -5.22 -8.94 -37.69
CA PRO A 326 -6.01 -9.77 -38.60
C PRO A 326 -6.90 -10.76 -37.83
N GLU A 327 -8.14 -10.96 -38.29
CA GLU A 327 -9.13 -11.84 -37.64
C GLU A 327 -8.60 -13.26 -37.42
N ALA A 328 -7.89 -13.81 -38.41
CA ALA A 328 -7.28 -15.14 -38.33
C ALA A 328 -6.26 -15.28 -37.16
N SER A 329 -5.74 -14.17 -36.65
CA SER A 329 -4.75 -14.14 -35.56
C SER A 329 -5.35 -13.81 -34.20
N HIS A 330 -6.66 -13.50 -34.09
CA HIS A 330 -7.27 -13.04 -32.82
C HIS A 330 -7.07 -14.02 -31.66
N ALA A 331 -7.26 -15.33 -31.88
CA ALA A 331 -7.08 -16.34 -30.84
C ALA A 331 -5.63 -16.41 -30.35
N ARG A 332 -4.66 -16.37 -31.28
CA ARG A 332 -3.22 -16.36 -30.94
C ARG A 332 -2.83 -15.07 -30.23
N ALA A 333 -3.30 -13.92 -30.73
CA ALA A 333 -3.08 -12.62 -30.12
C ALA A 333 -3.62 -12.55 -28.69
N LEU A 334 -4.81 -13.13 -28.45
CA LEU A 334 -5.40 -13.20 -27.12
C LEU A 334 -4.53 -14.00 -26.15
N THR A 335 -4.09 -15.19 -26.54
CA THR A 335 -3.21 -16.01 -25.69
C THR A 335 -1.88 -15.31 -25.42
N LEU A 336 -1.27 -14.71 -26.44
CA LEU A 336 -0.02 -13.96 -26.29
C LEU A 336 -0.20 -12.73 -25.39
N ALA A 337 -1.32 -12.00 -25.50
CA ALA A 337 -1.63 -10.88 -24.64
C ALA A 337 -1.75 -11.32 -23.17
N LEU A 338 -2.47 -12.40 -22.89
CA LEU A 338 -2.62 -12.91 -21.51
C LEU A 338 -1.28 -13.39 -20.91
N ILE A 339 -0.45 -14.07 -21.70
CA ILE A 339 0.91 -14.45 -21.28
C ILE A 339 1.75 -13.19 -21.00
N ALA A 340 1.69 -12.20 -21.90
CA ALA A 340 2.40 -10.95 -21.73
C ALA A 340 1.93 -10.18 -20.48
N VAL A 341 0.63 -10.18 -20.17
CA VAL A 341 0.09 -9.59 -18.93
C VAL A 341 0.68 -10.28 -17.71
N VAL A 342 0.76 -11.61 -17.68
CA VAL A 342 1.33 -12.34 -16.53
C VAL A 342 2.82 -12.05 -16.37
N VAL A 343 3.59 -12.07 -17.48
CA VAL A 343 5.05 -11.84 -17.45
C VAL A 343 5.37 -10.38 -17.12
N LEU A 344 4.80 -9.42 -17.85
CA LEU A 344 5.01 -8.00 -17.59
C LEU A 344 4.45 -7.60 -16.23
N GLY A 345 3.30 -8.17 -15.84
CA GLY A 345 2.74 -8.00 -14.51
C GLY A 345 3.73 -8.42 -13.44
N ALA A 346 4.26 -9.65 -13.50
CA ALA A 346 5.27 -10.12 -12.54
C ALA A 346 6.51 -9.23 -12.47
N ILE A 347 6.99 -8.73 -13.62
CA ILE A 347 8.10 -7.75 -13.65
C ILE A 347 7.69 -6.46 -12.90
N GLN A 348 6.49 -5.94 -13.16
CA GLN A 348 5.99 -4.72 -12.54
C GLN A 348 5.72 -4.85 -11.04
N GLY A 349 5.25 -6.01 -10.57
CA GLY A 349 4.93 -6.21 -9.16
C GLY A 349 6.13 -6.55 -8.27
N PHE A 350 7.17 -7.19 -8.82
CA PHE A 350 8.28 -7.76 -8.02
C PHE A 350 9.65 -7.19 -8.36
N VAL A 351 9.88 -6.68 -9.58
CA VAL A 351 11.21 -6.26 -10.05
C VAL A 351 11.30 -4.74 -10.11
N VAL A 352 10.26 -4.08 -10.63
CA VAL A 352 10.23 -2.63 -10.81
C VAL A 352 10.30 -1.85 -9.49
N PRO A 353 9.48 -2.14 -8.45
CA PRO A 353 9.43 -1.29 -7.26
C PRO A 353 10.78 -1.22 -6.52
N PRO A 354 11.50 -2.34 -6.29
CA PRO A 354 12.84 -2.30 -5.69
C PRO A 354 13.88 -1.52 -6.51
N ILE A 355 13.82 -1.60 -7.84
CA ILE A 355 14.75 -0.85 -8.70
C ILE A 355 14.46 0.64 -8.64
N LEU A 356 13.18 1.02 -8.70
CA LEU A 356 12.76 2.41 -8.63
C LEU A 356 13.11 3.05 -7.29
N SER A 357 12.92 2.31 -6.18
CA SER A 357 13.32 2.79 -4.86
C SER A 357 14.83 2.98 -4.75
N ALA A 358 15.64 2.02 -5.23
CA ALA A 358 17.09 2.11 -5.14
C ALA A 358 17.72 3.22 -6.02
N THR A 359 17.12 3.57 -7.16
CA THR A 359 17.79 4.38 -8.19
C THR A 359 17.17 5.75 -8.46
N ALA A 360 15.87 5.91 -8.24
CA ALA A 360 15.12 7.01 -8.83
C ALA A 360 14.20 7.74 -7.85
N LEU A 361 14.14 7.34 -6.58
CA LEU A 361 13.47 8.14 -5.54
C LEU A 361 14.02 9.58 -5.51
N GLY A 362 15.33 9.71 -5.81
CA GLY A 362 16.17 10.90 -6.02
C GLY A 362 15.62 12.07 -6.85
N LEU A 363 14.62 11.81 -7.68
CA LEU A 363 14.31 12.66 -8.83
C LEU A 363 13.17 13.65 -8.54
N PRO A 364 13.12 14.79 -9.25
CA PRO A 364 11.98 15.70 -9.19
C PRO A 364 10.67 14.95 -9.47
N ILE A 365 9.59 15.33 -8.79
CA ILE A 365 8.31 14.61 -8.86
C ILE A 365 7.78 14.45 -10.29
N ALA A 366 7.98 15.47 -11.14
CA ALA A 366 7.59 15.42 -12.55
C ALA A 366 8.33 14.32 -13.33
N VAL A 367 9.62 14.12 -13.04
CA VAL A 367 10.44 13.08 -13.67
C VAL A 367 10.00 11.70 -13.16
N ARG A 368 9.78 11.55 -11.85
CA ARG A 368 9.25 10.30 -11.27
C ARG A 368 7.90 9.93 -11.85
N ALA A 369 6.99 10.89 -11.99
CA ALA A 369 5.71 10.70 -12.66
C ALA A 369 5.88 10.24 -14.12
N GLY A 370 6.78 10.87 -14.87
CA GLY A 370 7.13 10.44 -16.24
C GLY A 370 7.66 9.01 -16.32
N ILE A 371 8.55 8.64 -15.39
CA ILE A 371 9.06 7.26 -15.28
C ILE A 371 7.93 6.27 -15.01
N VAL A 372 7.01 6.57 -14.09
CA VAL A 372 5.85 5.71 -13.82
C VAL A 372 5.00 5.51 -15.08
N VAL A 373 4.70 6.58 -15.81
CA VAL A 373 3.93 6.50 -17.07
C VAL A 373 4.63 5.58 -18.07
N LEU A 374 5.94 5.74 -18.28
CA LEU A 374 6.72 4.94 -19.22
C LEU A 374 6.81 3.47 -18.79
N VAL A 375 7.03 3.23 -17.51
CA VAL A 375 7.16 1.90 -16.94
C VAL A 375 5.83 1.15 -17.00
N LEU A 376 4.70 1.80 -16.72
CA LEU A 376 3.38 1.17 -16.80
C LEU A 376 2.89 0.98 -18.25
N ALA A 377 3.45 1.70 -19.23
CA ALA A 377 2.99 1.68 -20.60
C ALA A 377 2.90 0.27 -21.23
N PRO A 378 3.93 -0.60 -21.17
CA PRO A 378 3.87 -1.92 -21.78
C PRO A 378 2.79 -2.79 -21.15
N LEU A 379 2.65 -2.76 -19.82
CA LEU A 379 1.65 -3.53 -19.09
C LEU A 379 0.24 -3.03 -19.42
N GLY A 380 0.01 -1.72 -19.34
CA GLY A 380 -1.28 -1.10 -19.66
C GLY A 380 -1.73 -1.42 -21.09
N LEU A 381 -0.82 -1.34 -22.07
CA LEU A 381 -1.07 -1.71 -23.46
C LEU A 381 -1.55 -3.16 -23.59
N VAL A 382 -0.84 -4.12 -23.00
CA VAL A 382 -1.23 -5.53 -23.13
C VAL A 382 -2.49 -5.89 -22.34
N MET A 383 -2.77 -5.20 -21.23
CA MET A 383 -3.99 -5.37 -20.45
C MET A 383 -5.24 -4.84 -21.16
N GLY A 384 -5.09 -3.92 -22.12
CA GLY A 384 -6.20 -3.41 -22.94
C GLY A 384 -6.68 -4.35 -24.06
N LEU A 385 -5.88 -5.35 -24.42
CA LEU A 385 -6.15 -6.26 -25.55
C LEU A 385 -7.19 -7.38 -25.27
N PRO A 386 -7.20 -8.05 -24.09
CA PRO A 386 -7.94 -9.30 -23.93
C PRO A 386 -9.45 -9.17 -24.08
N PHE A 387 -10.06 -8.13 -23.52
CA PHE A 387 -11.51 -7.96 -23.54
C PHE A 387 -12.05 -7.72 -24.96
N PRO A 388 -11.53 -6.74 -25.76
CA PRO A 388 -11.99 -6.56 -27.13
C PRO A 388 -11.69 -7.78 -28.04
N LEU A 389 -10.54 -8.44 -27.87
CA LEU A 389 -10.22 -9.66 -28.62
C LEU A 389 -11.22 -10.78 -28.32
N ALA A 390 -11.56 -11.00 -27.05
CA ALA A 390 -12.55 -11.99 -26.66
C ALA A 390 -13.93 -11.68 -27.26
N MET A 391 -14.35 -10.41 -27.29
CA MET A 391 -15.61 -9.99 -27.90
C MET A 391 -15.64 -10.23 -29.42
N ARG A 392 -14.52 -10.05 -30.12
CA ARG A 392 -14.42 -10.36 -31.56
C ARG A 392 -14.39 -11.86 -31.88
N LEU A 393 -13.96 -12.68 -30.93
CA LEU A 393 -13.94 -14.14 -31.06
C LEU A 393 -15.30 -14.80 -30.77
N LEU A 394 -16.26 -14.07 -30.19
CA LEU A 394 -17.61 -14.57 -29.98
C LEU A 394 -18.32 -14.78 -31.32
N ARG A 395 -19.04 -15.89 -31.44
CA ARG A 395 -19.87 -16.15 -32.63
C ARG A 395 -21.10 -15.23 -32.65
N PRO A 396 -21.67 -14.94 -33.84
CA PRO A 396 -22.87 -14.12 -33.95
C PRO A 396 -24.04 -14.62 -33.09
N GLU A 397 -24.18 -15.93 -32.92
CA GLU A 397 -25.26 -16.52 -32.10
C GLU A 397 -25.08 -16.26 -30.60
N ALA A 398 -23.87 -15.90 -30.18
CA ALA A 398 -23.51 -15.56 -28.80
C ALA A 398 -23.49 -14.05 -28.53
N ALA A 399 -23.92 -13.20 -29.47
CA ALA A 399 -23.92 -11.75 -29.30
C ALA A 399 -24.72 -11.27 -28.07
N GLY A 400 -25.77 -12.01 -27.67
CA GLY A 400 -26.52 -11.75 -26.45
C GLY A 400 -25.70 -11.89 -25.15
N LEU A 401 -24.51 -12.49 -25.19
CA LEU A 401 -23.58 -12.59 -24.06
C LEU A 401 -22.87 -11.26 -23.75
N VAL A 402 -22.72 -10.37 -24.73
CA VAL A 402 -21.89 -9.15 -24.61
C VAL A 402 -22.36 -8.22 -23.48
N PRO A 403 -23.67 -7.90 -23.32
CA PRO A 403 -24.12 -7.05 -22.20
C PRO A 403 -23.86 -7.69 -20.83
N TRP A 404 -24.02 -9.01 -20.71
CA TRP A 404 -23.73 -9.74 -19.48
C TRP A 404 -22.24 -9.79 -19.18
N ALA A 405 -21.41 -9.90 -20.21
CA ALA A 405 -19.97 -9.88 -20.08
C ALA A 405 -19.49 -8.54 -19.51
N TRP A 406 -20.03 -7.42 -20.00
CA TRP A 406 -19.80 -6.08 -19.43
C TRP A 406 -20.29 -5.96 -18.00
N ALA A 407 -21.50 -6.44 -17.71
CA ALA A 407 -22.08 -6.37 -16.36
C ALA A 407 -21.26 -7.14 -15.32
N VAL A 408 -20.86 -8.38 -15.64
CA VAL A 408 -20.00 -9.21 -14.77
C VAL A 408 -18.62 -8.59 -14.63
N ASN A 409 -18.01 -8.13 -15.72
CA ASN A 409 -16.70 -7.49 -15.67
C ASN A 409 -16.71 -6.25 -14.75
N GLY A 410 -17.72 -5.38 -14.89
CA GLY A 410 -17.87 -4.19 -14.04
C GLY A 410 -18.12 -4.53 -12.57
N TRP A 411 -18.98 -5.51 -12.28
CA TRP A 411 -19.23 -5.95 -10.89
C TRP A 411 -17.98 -6.51 -10.22
N LEU A 412 -17.25 -7.39 -10.91
CA LEU A 412 -16.04 -8.01 -10.35
C LEU A 412 -14.90 -7.00 -10.21
N SER A 413 -14.83 -6.00 -11.08
CA SER A 413 -13.88 -4.88 -10.97
C SER A 413 -14.06 -4.11 -9.66
N VAL A 414 -15.30 -3.71 -9.34
CA VAL A 414 -15.61 -3.02 -8.08
C VAL A 414 -15.29 -3.91 -6.87
N THR A 415 -15.70 -5.19 -6.93
CA THR A 415 -15.42 -6.16 -5.86
C THR A 415 -13.91 -6.36 -5.64
N ALA A 416 -13.12 -6.36 -6.72
CA ALA A 416 -11.68 -6.56 -6.68
C ALA A 416 -10.94 -5.44 -5.96
N SER A 417 -11.33 -4.18 -6.14
CA SER A 417 -10.67 -3.07 -5.44
C SER A 417 -10.73 -3.23 -3.91
N MET A 418 -11.89 -3.60 -3.36
CA MET A 418 -12.06 -3.88 -1.92
C MET A 418 -11.40 -5.19 -1.49
N GLY A 419 -11.59 -6.26 -2.26
CA GLY A 419 -10.97 -7.56 -1.97
C GLY A 419 -9.44 -7.50 -1.94
N THR A 420 -8.85 -6.72 -2.84
CA THR A 420 -7.40 -6.53 -2.94
C THR A 420 -6.85 -5.75 -1.76
N VAL A 421 -7.54 -4.69 -1.32
CA VAL A 421 -7.16 -3.94 -0.11
C VAL A 421 -7.20 -4.84 1.13
N ILE A 422 -8.27 -5.61 1.32
CA ILE A 422 -8.40 -6.54 2.45
C ILE A 422 -7.29 -7.59 2.41
N LEU A 423 -7.04 -8.20 1.25
CA LEU A 423 -6.01 -9.21 1.07
C LEU A 423 -4.61 -8.65 1.34
N SER A 424 -4.31 -7.45 0.84
CA SER A 424 -3.02 -6.77 1.06
C SER A 424 -2.77 -6.52 2.54
N ARG A 425 -3.82 -6.18 3.29
CA ARG A 425 -3.74 -5.95 4.74
C ARG A 425 -3.47 -7.22 5.54
N ILE A 426 -4.01 -8.35 5.09
CA ILE A 426 -3.83 -9.66 5.74
C ILE A 426 -2.48 -10.27 5.37
N ALA A 427 -2.11 -10.26 4.09
CA ALA A 427 -1.04 -11.09 3.54
C ALA A 427 0.06 -10.33 2.79
N GLY A 428 -0.04 -9.00 2.64
CA GLY A 428 0.93 -8.17 1.90
C GLY A 428 0.56 -7.96 0.43
N TYR A 429 1.18 -6.95 -0.18
CA TYR A 429 0.97 -6.55 -1.57
C TYR A 429 1.40 -7.64 -2.56
N HIS A 430 2.48 -8.36 -2.28
CA HIS A 430 3.00 -9.46 -3.08
C HIS A 430 1.98 -10.59 -3.22
N VAL A 431 1.38 -11.04 -2.12
CA VAL A 431 0.34 -12.09 -2.16
C VAL A 431 -0.89 -11.61 -2.91
N ALA A 432 -1.32 -10.37 -2.67
CA ALA A 432 -2.43 -9.78 -3.41
C ALA A 432 -2.15 -9.70 -4.91
N PHE A 433 -0.92 -9.36 -5.28
CA PHE A 433 -0.47 -9.31 -6.67
C PHE A 433 -0.44 -10.70 -7.33
N VAL A 434 0.07 -11.72 -6.63
CA VAL A 434 0.01 -13.12 -7.12
C VAL A 434 -1.43 -13.52 -7.39
N VAL A 435 -2.38 -13.22 -6.49
CA VAL A 435 -3.81 -13.52 -6.70
C VAL A 435 -4.35 -12.78 -7.93
N ALA A 436 -3.94 -11.53 -8.16
CA ALA A 436 -4.31 -10.78 -9.35
C ALA A 436 -3.77 -11.43 -10.65
N LEU A 437 -2.51 -11.88 -10.66
CA LEU A 437 -1.92 -12.59 -11.79
C LEU A 437 -2.55 -13.97 -12.01
N LEU A 438 -2.90 -14.69 -10.94
CA LEU A 438 -3.61 -15.97 -11.03
C LEU A 438 -5.00 -15.81 -11.67
N ALA A 439 -5.66 -14.66 -11.49
CA ALA A 439 -6.89 -14.36 -12.23
C ALA A 439 -6.63 -14.28 -13.75
N TYR A 440 -5.53 -13.68 -14.19
CA TYR A 440 -5.13 -13.68 -15.61
C TYR A 440 -4.70 -15.06 -16.11
N VAL A 441 -4.06 -15.88 -15.29
CA VAL A 441 -3.77 -17.28 -15.62
C VAL A 441 -5.07 -18.07 -15.80
N ALA A 442 -6.05 -17.90 -14.91
CA ALA A 442 -7.37 -18.51 -15.06
C ALA A 442 -8.07 -18.03 -16.34
N ALA A 443 -7.99 -16.73 -16.67
CA ALA A 443 -8.48 -16.20 -17.94
C ALA A 443 -7.77 -16.85 -19.15
N ALA A 444 -6.46 -17.08 -19.09
CA ALA A 444 -5.70 -17.74 -20.15
C ALA A 444 -6.14 -19.21 -20.37
N LEU A 445 -6.45 -19.93 -19.29
CA LEU A 445 -6.97 -21.30 -19.35
C LEU A 445 -8.39 -21.34 -19.93
N LEU A 446 -9.20 -20.30 -19.70
CA LEU A 446 -10.57 -20.19 -20.21
C LEU A 446 -10.64 -19.64 -21.65
N ALA A 447 -9.62 -18.89 -22.10
CA ALA A 447 -9.61 -18.24 -23.43
C ALA A 447 -9.90 -19.19 -24.62
N PRO A 448 -9.40 -20.44 -24.68
CA PRO A 448 -9.71 -21.37 -25.78
C PRO A 448 -11.19 -21.76 -25.87
N SER A 449 -11.98 -21.55 -24.81
CA SER A 449 -13.41 -21.83 -24.81
C SER A 449 -14.25 -20.74 -25.50
N ILE A 450 -13.73 -19.51 -25.60
CA ILE A 450 -14.47 -18.34 -26.12
C ILE A 450 -14.97 -18.55 -27.57
N PRO A 451 -14.15 -19.02 -28.54
CA PRO A 451 -14.62 -19.23 -29.92
C PRO A 451 -15.60 -20.40 -30.07
N ARG A 452 -15.73 -21.24 -29.02
CA ARG A 452 -16.63 -22.40 -28.99
C ARG A 452 -18.00 -22.06 -28.40
N ILE A 453 -18.18 -20.85 -27.88
CA ILE A 453 -19.46 -20.39 -27.34
C ILE A 453 -20.43 -20.20 -28.50
N GLY A 454 -21.55 -20.91 -28.44
CA GLY A 454 -22.55 -20.90 -29.50
C GLY A 454 -23.66 -21.93 -29.26
N ARG A 455 -24.69 -21.92 -30.11
CA ARG A 455 -25.71 -22.95 -30.10
C ARG A 455 -25.14 -24.24 -30.69
N THR A 456 -25.42 -25.39 -30.08
CA THR A 456 -25.19 -26.68 -30.75
C THR A 456 -26.06 -26.70 -32.00
N THR A 457 -25.44 -26.67 -33.18
CA THR A 457 -26.09 -27.17 -34.38
C THR A 457 -26.44 -28.62 -34.09
N ALA A 458 -27.73 -28.95 -34.08
CA ALA A 458 -28.12 -30.35 -34.26
C ALA A 458 -27.43 -30.80 -35.54
N GLU A 459 -26.51 -31.76 -35.43
CA GLU A 459 -26.01 -32.49 -36.59
C GLU A 459 -27.25 -33.03 -37.31
N SER A 460 -27.45 -32.56 -38.56
CA SER A 460 -28.47 -33.05 -39.48
C SER A 460 -28.06 -34.40 -40.04
#